data_AF-A0A4V1ZWN4-F1
#
_entry.id   AF-A0A4V1ZWN4-F1
#
_cell.length_a   1.000
_cell.length_b   1.000
_cell.length_c   1.000
_cell.angle_alpha   90.00
_cell.angle_beta   90.00
_cell.angle_gamma   90.00
#
_symmetry.space_group_name_H-M   'P 1'
#
loop_
_entity.id
_entity.type
_entity.pdbx_description
1 polymer ?
#
loop_
_entity_poly.entity_id
_entity_poly.type
_entity_poly.pdbx_seq_one_letter_code
_entity_poly.pdbx_strand_id
1 'polypeptide(L)' 'MSARKPLPDGLDRIGPFHPYLVWMGVAILDLFIIAFALAVVAMLGDTIEDAIWPGGFDVIRAL' A
#
# COMPACT_ATOMS: atom_id res chain seq x y z
N MET A 1 21.38 29.59 16.75
CA MET A 1 20.82 28.23 17.00
C MET A 1 21.99 27.30 17.26
N SER A 2 22.03 26.63 18.42
CA SER A 2 23.09 25.65 18.71
C SER A 2 22.81 24.38 17.90
N ALA A 3 23.80 23.91 17.13
CA ALA A 3 23.66 22.67 16.37
C ALA A 3 23.53 21.48 17.32
N ARG A 4 22.43 20.73 17.21
CA ARG A 4 22.25 19.49 17.96
C ARG A 4 23.27 18.48 17.44
N LYS A 5 23.95 17.76 18.35
CA LYS A 5 24.79 16.62 17.94
C LYS A 5 23.92 15.57 17.22
N PRO A 6 24.37 15.01 16.09
CA PRO A 6 23.67 13.93 15.42
C PRO A 6 23.39 12.78 16.40
N LEU A 7 22.23 12.15 16.25
CA LEU A 7 21.94 10.89 16.94
C LEU A 7 22.90 9.80 16.41
N PRO A 8 23.15 8.70 17.15
CA PRO A 8 24.11 7.67 16.77
C PRO A 8 23.83 7.02 15.39
N ASP A 9 22.57 7.02 14.99
CA ASP A 9 22.07 6.54 13.69
C ASP A 9 22.08 7.64 12.60
N GLY A 10 22.39 8.89 12.96
CA GLY A 10 22.34 10.05 12.08
C GLY A 10 20.93 10.48 11.67
N LEU A 11 19.88 9.91 12.28
CA LEU A 11 18.49 10.13 11.89
C LEU A 11 17.73 10.87 12.99
N ASP A 12 17.01 11.94 12.61
CA ASP A 12 16.16 12.67 13.54
C ASP A 12 14.87 11.91 13.83
N ARG A 13 14.54 11.76 15.12
CA ARG A 13 13.30 11.10 15.56
C ARG A 13 12.06 11.83 15.04
N ILE A 14 11.02 11.05 14.72
CA ILE A 14 9.69 11.55 14.38
C ILE A 14 8.78 11.35 15.60
N GLY A 15 8.59 12.40 16.40
CA GLY A 15 7.91 12.29 17.69
C GLY A 15 8.65 11.34 18.65
N PRO A 16 7.96 10.38 19.30
CA PRO A 16 8.61 9.39 20.16
C PRO A 16 9.23 8.21 19.41
N PHE A 17 9.06 8.12 18.08
CA PHE A 17 9.39 6.93 17.31
C PHE A 17 10.72 7.04 16.54
N HIS A 18 11.34 5.88 16.30
CA HIS A 18 12.49 5.76 15.42
C HIS A 18 12.03 5.95 13.95
N PRO A 19 12.77 6.70 13.11
CA PRO A 19 12.35 6.99 11.73
C PRO A 19 12.04 5.75 10.88
N TYR A 20 12.86 4.69 10.98
CA TYR A 20 12.58 3.41 10.31
C TYR A 20 11.21 2.82 10.66
N LEU A 21 10.76 2.93 11.91
CA LEU A 21 9.44 2.41 12.32
C LEU A 21 8.32 3.19 11.61
N VAL A 22 8.44 4.51 11.55
CA VAL A 22 7.46 5.38 10.89
C VAL A 22 7.43 5.10 9.39
N TRP A 23 8.59 5.08 8.74
CA TRP A 23 8.68 4.82 7.30
C TRP A 23 8.24 3.41 6.91
N MET A 24 8.50 2.41 7.75
CA MET A 24 7.95 1.06 7.56
C MET A 24 6.41 1.07 7.62
N GLY A 25 5.82 1.80 8.57
CA GLY A 25 4.36 1.95 8.66
C GLY A 25 3.77 2.63 7.41
N VAL A 26 4.41 3.67 6.91
CA VAL A 26 4.03 4.33 5.65
C VAL A 26 4.12 3.36 4.46
N ALA A 27 5.23 2.64 4.34
CA ALA A 27 5.42 1.67 3.25
C ALA A 27 4.36 0.56 3.28
N ILE A 28 4.00 0.04 4.47
CA ILE A 28 2.92 -0.93 4.61
C ILE A 28 1.58 -0.34 4.18
N LEU A 29 1.27 0.89 4.62
CA LEU A 29 0.05 1.59 4.22
C LEU A 29 -0.04 1.77 2.70
N ASP A 30 1.05 2.19 2.07
CA ASP A 30 1.13 2.37 0.61
C ASP A 30 0.89 1.04 -0.12
N LEU A 31 1.49 -0.05 0.36
CA LEU A 31 1.24 -1.38 -0.21
C LEU A 31 -0.22 -1.82 -0.05
N PHE A 32 -0.86 -1.51 1.07
CA PHE A 32 -2.29 -1.76 1.27
C PHE A 32 -3.15 -0.95 0.29
N ILE A 33 -2.83 0.33 0.07
CA ILE A 33 -3.53 1.19 -0.88
C ILE A 33 -3.39 0.64 -2.30
N ILE A 34 -2.19 0.24 -2.70
CA ILE A 34 -1.94 -0.35 -4.03
C ILE A 34 -2.72 -1.65 -4.19
N ALA A 35 -2.64 -2.56 -3.22
CA ALA A 35 -3.36 -3.83 -3.26
C ALA A 35 -4.88 -3.62 -3.36
N PHE A 36 -5.41 -2.67 -2.58
CA PHE A 36 -6.82 -2.30 -2.62
C PHE A 36 -7.23 -1.74 -4.00
N ALA A 37 -6.43 -0.83 -4.56
CA ALA A 37 -6.70 -0.27 -5.88
C ALA A 37 -6.71 -1.36 -6.97
N LEU A 38 -5.74 -2.28 -6.93
CA LEU A 38 -5.69 -3.41 -7.86
C LEU A 38 -6.91 -4.33 -7.72
N ALA A 39 -7.34 -4.62 -6.48
CA ALA A 39 -8.54 -5.42 -6.24
C ALA A 39 -9.80 -4.75 -6.80
N VAL A 40 -9.97 -3.44 -6.59
CA VAL A 40 -11.09 -2.68 -7.16
C VAL A 40 -11.07 -2.70 -8.68
N VAL A 41 -9.91 -2.49 -9.30
CA VAL A 41 -9.77 -2.56 -10.76
C VAL A 41 -10.09 -3.96 -11.28
N ALA A 42 -9.65 -5.02 -10.59
CA ALA A 42 -9.96 -6.39 -10.97
C ALA A 42 -11.48 -6.66 -10.91
N MET A 43 -12.15 -6.27 -9.82
CA MET A 43 -13.60 -6.43 -9.66
C MET A 43 -14.39 -5.66 -10.71
N LEU A 44 -13.95 -4.44 -11.06
CA LEU A 44 -14.57 -3.68 -12.14
C LEU A 44 -14.36 -4.35 -13.50
N GLY A 45 -13.15 -4.87 -13.74
CA GLY A 45 -12.84 -5.63 -14.95
C GLY A 45 -13.74 -6.86 -15.12
N ASP A 46 -13.92 -7.62 -14.04
CA ASP A 46 -14.80 -8.79 -13.96
C ASP A 46 -16.26 -8.42 -14.26
N THR A 47 -16.78 -7.37 -13.61
CA THR A 47 -18.14 -6.87 -13.86
C THR A 47 -18.36 -6.43 -15.32
N ILE A 48 -17.35 -5.81 -15.93
CA ILE A 48 -17.41 -5.38 -17.34
C ILE A 48 -17.30 -6.58 -18.28
N GLU A 49 -16.44 -7.54 -17.97
CA GLU A 49 -16.30 -8.78 -18.74
C GLU A 49 -17.60 -9.54 -18.77
N ASP A 50 -18.26 -9.74 -17.63
CA ASP A 50 -19.58 -10.37 -17.53
C ASP A 50 -20.66 -9.68 -18.36
N ALA A 51 -20.62 -8.34 -18.43
CA ALA A 51 -21.58 -7.55 -19.20
C ALA A 51 -21.38 -7.70 -20.72
N ILE A 52 -20.13 -7.93 -21.17
CA ILE A 52 -19.77 -8.04 -22.59
C ILE A 52 -19.82 -9.50 -23.06
N TRP A 53 -19.37 -10.42 -22.22
CA TRP A 53 -19.18 -11.84 -22.50
C TRP A 53 -19.75 -12.71 -21.36
N PRO A 54 -21.09 -12.85 -21.30
CA PRO A 54 -21.71 -13.63 -20.24
C PRO A 54 -21.35 -15.12 -20.33
N GLY A 55 -20.79 -15.68 -19.26
CA GLY A 55 -20.39 -17.09 -19.16
C GLY A 55 -18.91 -17.37 -19.48
N GLY A 56 -18.06 -16.33 -19.47
CA GLY A 56 -16.60 -16.45 -19.51
C GLY A 56 -15.99 -17.13 -18.27
N PHE A 57 -14.66 -17.28 -18.27
CA PHE A 57 -13.94 -17.88 -17.15
C PHE A 57 -13.75 -16.86 -16.03
N ASP A 58 -14.31 -17.19 -14.88
CA ASP A 58 -14.47 -16.31 -13.73
C ASP A 58 -13.19 -16.30 -12.88
N VAL A 59 -12.32 -15.31 -13.10
CA VAL A 59 -10.96 -15.28 -12.51
C VAL A 59 -11.01 -14.99 -11.01
N ILE A 60 -11.96 -14.17 -10.57
CA ILE A 60 -12.11 -13.81 -9.15
C ILE A 60 -12.71 -14.95 -8.34
N ARG A 61 -13.65 -15.70 -8.91
CA ARG A 61 -14.27 -16.86 -8.25
C ARG A 61 -13.36 -18.08 -8.14
N ALA A 62 -12.30 -18.12 -8.95
CA ALA A 62 -11.32 -19.21 -8.98
C ALA A 62 -10.16 -19.03 -7.96
N LEU A 63 -10.09 -17.89 -7.27
CA LEU A 63 -9.13 -17.58 -6.20
C LEU A 63 -9.74 -17.82 -4.82
#